data_AF-A0A8H7QNV6-F1
#
_entry.id   AF-A0A8H7QNV6-F1
#
_cell.length_a   1.000
_cell.length_b   1.000
_cell.length_c   1.000
_cell.angle_alpha   90.00
_cell.angle_beta   90.00
_cell.angle_gamma   90.00
#
_symmetry.space_group_name_H-M   'P 1'
#
loop_
_entity.id
_entity.type
_entity.pdbx_description
1 polymer ?
#
loop_
_entity_poly.entity_id
_entity_poly.type
_entity_poly.pdbx_seq_one_letter_code
_entity_poly.pdbx_strand_id
1 'polypeptide(L)'
;MMKIYTNFVCLIWAVSFVLATSSASLVDLSNTFLLQTNNNKMQNNDVDMNRFTQLLSNHLLFDHFDKAYLQLSKKISFQFRDAIQVRVKKIKSKGSSKSSSTRSSSTSTAAAAVIIPPPVDVQILKRQLKGAVGSFVEDKLPAILTNRYNTTSLQNQLDDLLYQYCPGTNKNQRRTVSHECLSDNRELFLQDIYSYTTYELQSTLLKVNEFDLPRLFEKTRAQISGILVHFNQHTLDKNHHRLELKIKASKESTTVIDDTSISLPPNYYNNNKFRNWITPEMILDFITTVTHSDNEEENTVQHFIDLSM
;
A
#
# COMPACT_ATOMS: atom_id res chain seq x y z
N MET A 1 22.12 -32.77 13.83
CA MET A 1 21.24 -32.10 12.84
C MET A 1 19.79 -31.89 13.31
N MET A 2 19.21 -32.70 14.21
CA MET A 2 17.81 -32.53 14.64
C MET A 2 17.50 -31.29 15.51
N LYS A 3 18.46 -30.71 16.25
CA LYS A 3 18.23 -29.53 17.10
C LYS A 3 18.09 -28.19 16.34
N ILE A 4 18.54 -28.14 15.09
CA ILE A 4 18.48 -26.89 14.28
C ILE A 4 17.08 -26.71 13.70
N TYR A 5 16.40 -27.79 13.31
CA TYR A 5 15.05 -27.75 12.74
C TYR A 5 14.00 -27.26 13.76
N THR A 6 14.08 -27.70 15.02
CA THR A 6 13.11 -27.31 16.05
C THR A 6 13.19 -25.83 16.41
N ASN A 7 14.39 -25.26 16.47
CA ASN A 7 14.56 -23.82 16.72
C ASN A 7 14.14 -22.97 15.51
N PHE A 8 14.29 -23.48 14.28
CA PHE A 8 13.87 -22.78 13.07
C PHE A 8 12.34 -22.73 12.95
N VAL A 9 11.64 -23.82 13.27
CA VAL A 9 10.17 -23.89 13.23
C VAL A 9 9.53 -23.00 14.31
N CYS A 10 10.11 -22.94 15.52
CA CYS A 10 9.65 -22.03 16.57
C CYS A 10 9.83 -20.55 16.20
N LEU A 11 10.95 -20.19 15.53
CA LEU A 11 11.18 -18.82 15.07
C LEU A 11 10.25 -18.44 13.92
N ILE A 12 9.89 -19.38 13.04
CA ILE A 12 8.89 -19.21 11.97
C ILE A 12 7.53 -18.86 12.58
N TRP A 13 7.11 -19.56 13.63
CA TRP A 13 5.86 -19.26 14.34
C TRP A 13 5.91 -17.92 15.08
N ALA A 14 7.03 -17.57 15.72
CA ALA A 14 7.16 -16.30 16.43
C ALA A 14 7.16 -15.08 15.49
N VAL A 15 7.77 -15.18 14.31
CA VAL A 15 7.76 -14.10 13.30
C VAL A 15 6.36 -13.95 12.71
N SER A 16 5.66 -15.04 12.41
CA SER A 16 4.27 -14.98 11.94
C SER A 16 3.28 -14.49 13.02
N PHE A 17 3.48 -14.86 14.28
CA PHE A 17 2.57 -14.49 15.38
C PHE A 17 2.73 -13.03 15.82
N VAL A 18 3.93 -12.47 15.78
CA VAL A 18 4.17 -11.04 16.07
C VAL A 18 3.61 -10.12 14.96
N LEU A 19 3.30 -10.66 13.78
CA LEU A 19 2.78 -9.92 12.63
C LEU A 19 1.27 -10.12 12.37
N ALA A 20 0.60 -11.10 13.01
CA ALA A 20 -0.75 -11.52 12.65
C ALA A 20 -1.89 -11.09 13.60
N THR A 21 -1.65 -10.25 14.61
CA THR A 21 -2.72 -9.81 15.52
C THR A 21 -3.42 -8.54 15.02
N SER A 22 -4.27 -8.66 14.00
CA SER A 22 -5.41 -7.75 13.83
C SER A 22 -6.44 -8.38 12.89
N SER A 23 -7.48 -8.99 13.45
CA SER A 23 -8.63 -9.49 12.70
C SER A 23 -9.58 -8.32 12.42
N ALA A 24 -9.67 -7.90 11.16
CA ALA A 24 -10.76 -7.05 10.68
C ALA A 24 -12.03 -7.90 10.52
N SER A 25 -13.14 -7.43 11.09
CA SER A 25 -14.47 -8.00 10.89
C SER A 25 -14.98 -7.54 9.53
N LEU A 26 -15.26 -8.49 8.64
CA LEU A 26 -16.03 -8.25 7.43
C LEU A 26 -17.50 -8.09 7.83
N VAL A 27 -18.01 -6.86 7.74
CA VAL A 27 -19.45 -6.59 7.81
C VAL A 27 -19.98 -6.69 6.39
N ASP A 28 -20.79 -7.71 6.14
CA ASP A 28 -21.50 -7.94 4.88
C ASP A 28 -22.57 -6.85 4.70
N LEU A 29 -22.29 -5.86 3.83
CA LEU A 29 -23.11 -4.67 3.57
C LEU A 29 -24.32 -4.93 2.65
N SER A 30 -24.46 -6.16 2.14
CA SER A 30 -25.57 -6.57 1.26
C SER A 30 -26.96 -6.41 1.91
N ASN A 31 -27.03 -6.29 3.23
CA ASN A 31 -28.29 -6.18 3.99
C ASN A 31 -28.74 -4.75 4.32
N THR A 32 -28.02 -3.71 3.89
CA THR A 32 -28.39 -2.30 4.17
C THR A 32 -29.20 -1.63 3.05
N PHE A 33 -29.46 -2.35 1.95
CA PHE A 33 -30.12 -1.82 0.74
C PHE A 33 -31.66 -1.86 0.75
N LEU A 34 -32.29 -1.89 1.93
CA LEU A 34 -33.72 -1.59 2.03
C LEU A 34 -33.91 -0.08 2.15
N LEU A 35 -33.89 0.58 0.99
CA LEU A 35 -34.76 1.74 0.79
C LEU A 35 -36.18 1.29 1.16
N GLN A 36 -36.74 2.03 2.10
CA GLN A 36 -37.96 1.73 2.80
C GLN A 36 -39.14 1.90 1.82
N THR A 37 -39.40 0.93 0.96
CA THR A 37 -40.63 0.84 0.16
C THR A 37 -41.78 0.39 1.08
N ASN A 38 -42.11 1.22 2.08
CA ASN A 38 -43.36 1.07 2.79
C ASN A 38 -44.46 1.63 1.90
N ASN A 39 -45.12 0.70 1.21
CA ASN A 39 -46.43 0.86 0.60
C ASN A 39 -47.37 1.60 1.55
N ASN A 40 -47.53 2.92 1.37
CA ASN A 40 -48.73 3.68 1.74
C ASN A 40 -48.66 5.10 1.17
N LYS A 41 -49.57 5.38 0.21
CA LYS A 41 -50.14 6.66 -0.25
C LYS A 41 -49.36 7.97 0.03
N MET A 42 -49.06 8.66 -1.07
CA MET A 42 -48.21 9.86 -1.26
C MET A 42 -46.72 9.53 -1.30
N GLN A 43 -46.23 9.19 -2.50
CA GLN A 43 -44.81 9.19 -2.81
C GLN A 43 -44.27 10.61 -2.56
N ASN A 44 -43.69 10.82 -1.38
CA ASN A 44 -42.71 11.88 -1.22
C ASN A 44 -41.50 11.45 -2.07
N ASN A 45 -41.40 11.99 -3.28
CA ASN A 45 -40.21 11.89 -4.14
C ASN A 45 -39.03 12.73 -3.58
N ASP A 46 -38.96 12.83 -2.26
CA ASP A 46 -38.04 13.66 -1.51
C ASP A 46 -36.93 12.73 -0.98
N VAL A 47 -35.69 12.92 -1.44
CA VAL A 47 -34.50 12.18 -1.00
C VAL A 47 -33.89 12.89 0.21
N ASP A 48 -33.60 12.14 1.27
CA ASP A 48 -32.89 12.66 2.45
C ASP A 48 -31.40 12.85 2.10
N MET A 49 -30.94 14.12 2.08
CA MET A 49 -29.59 14.48 1.66
C MET A 49 -28.53 13.80 2.54
N ASN A 50 -28.70 13.84 3.86
CA ASN A 50 -27.69 13.34 4.80
C ASN A 50 -27.52 11.83 4.65
N ARG A 51 -28.64 11.11 4.48
CA ARG A 51 -28.61 9.67 4.25
C ARG A 51 -27.97 9.34 2.90
N PHE A 52 -28.32 10.08 1.85
CA PHE A 52 -27.77 9.88 0.51
C PHE A 52 -26.25 10.07 0.47
N THR A 53 -25.73 11.18 1.00
CA THR A 53 -24.29 11.46 1.00
C THR A 53 -23.51 10.51 1.91
N GLN A 54 -24.10 10.06 3.01
CA GLN A 54 -23.51 9.02 3.85
C GLN A 54 -23.39 7.68 3.11
N LEU A 55 -24.44 7.26 2.40
CA LEU A 55 -24.40 6.01 1.65
C LEU A 55 -23.43 6.10 0.46
N LEU A 56 -23.43 7.22 -0.26
CA LEU A 56 -22.52 7.47 -1.38
C LEU A 56 -21.06 7.49 -0.93
N SER A 57 -20.74 8.17 0.17
CA SER A 57 -19.38 8.20 0.72
C SER A 57 -18.90 6.82 1.18
N ASN A 58 -19.79 6.01 1.76
CA ASN A 58 -19.47 4.62 2.11
C ASN A 58 -19.25 3.75 0.88
N HIS A 59 -20.10 3.88 -0.15
CA HIS A 59 -19.95 3.16 -1.42
C HIS A 59 -18.59 3.48 -2.06
N LEU A 60 -18.24 4.76 -2.17
CA LEU A 60 -16.92 5.20 -2.65
C LEU A 60 -15.77 4.60 -1.82
N LEU A 61 -15.92 4.50 -0.51
CA LEU A 61 -14.88 3.97 0.37
C LEU A 61 -14.66 2.46 0.20
N PHE A 62 -15.73 1.68 0.32
CA PHE A 62 -15.61 0.23 0.41
C PHE A 62 -15.52 -0.44 -0.97
N ASP A 63 -16.21 0.09 -1.97
CA ASP A 63 -16.27 -0.58 -3.27
C ASP A 63 -15.16 -0.08 -4.20
N HIS A 64 -14.75 1.20 -4.06
CA HIS A 64 -13.74 1.81 -4.94
C HIS A 64 -12.38 1.98 -4.25
N PHE A 65 -12.32 2.67 -3.10
CA PHE A 65 -11.03 2.96 -2.46
C PHE A 65 -10.35 1.71 -1.92
N ASP A 66 -11.05 0.77 -1.29
CA ASP A 66 -10.42 -0.44 -0.74
C ASP A 66 -9.75 -1.30 -1.83
N LYS A 67 -10.39 -1.47 -2.99
CA LYS A 67 -9.81 -2.18 -4.15
C LYS A 67 -8.54 -1.46 -4.63
N ALA A 68 -8.61 -0.15 -4.80
CA ALA A 68 -7.46 0.65 -5.24
C ALA A 68 -6.31 0.64 -4.21
N TYR A 69 -6.62 0.73 -2.90
CA TYR A 69 -5.64 0.67 -1.82
C TYR A 69 -4.92 -0.67 -1.78
N LEU A 70 -5.64 -1.77 -1.97
CA LEU A 70 -5.03 -3.10 -2.03
C LEU A 70 -4.05 -3.22 -3.20
N GLN A 71 -4.43 -2.75 -4.39
CA GLN A 71 -3.56 -2.81 -5.57
C GLN A 71 -2.31 -1.93 -5.40
N LEU A 72 -2.48 -0.70 -4.91
CA LEU A 72 -1.37 0.19 -4.62
C LEU A 72 -0.43 -0.40 -3.57
N SER A 73 -0.99 -0.99 -2.50
CA SER A 73 -0.22 -1.64 -1.43
C SER A 73 0.69 -2.74 -1.96
N LYS A 74 0.19 -3.59 -2.88
CA LYS A 74 0.99 -4.63 -3.54
C LYS A 74 2.13 -4.04 -4.38
N LYS A 75 1.88 -2.95 -5.11
CA LYS A 75 2.91 -2.27 -5.93
C LYS A 75 4.02 -1.68 -5.04
N ILE A 76 3.66 -1.02 -3.94
CA ILE A 76 4.62 -0.45 -3.00
C ILE A 76 5.39 -1.55 -2.26
N SER A 77 4.72 -2.63 -1.85
CA SER A 77 5.35 -3.77 -1.18
C SER A 77 6.44 -4.39 -2.07
N PHE A 78 6.19 -4.49 -3.38
CA PHE A 78 7.17 -4.94 -4.35
C PHE A 78 8.39 -4.01 -4.39
N GLN A 79 8.19 -2.69 -4.39
CA GLN A 79 9.29 -1.73 -4.36
C GLN A 79 10.12 -1.84 -3.07
N PHE A 80 9.48 -2.02 -1.91
CA PHE A 80 10.17 -2.22 -0.63
C PHE A 80 11.01 -3.50 -0.66
N ARG A 81 10.44 -4.60 -1.19
CA ARG A 81 11.12 -5.89 -1.34
C ARG A 81 12.33 -5.83 -2.27
N ASP A 82 12.28 -5.03 -3.33
CA ASP A 82 13.42 -4.83 -4.24
C ASP A 82 14.50 -3.92 -3.62
N ALA A 83 14.08 -2.93 -2.83
CA ALA A 83 14.97 -2.02 -2.14
C ALA A 83 15.77 -2.72 -1.02
N ILE A 84 15.17 -3.66 -0.30
CA ILE A 84 15.80 -4.39 0.81
C ILE A 84 16.48 -5.67 0.31
N GLN A 85 17.81 -5.70 0.31
CA GLN A 85 18.60 -6.85 -0.10
C GLN A 85 19.46 -7.38 1.04
N VAL A 86 19.45 -8.70 1.24
CA VAL A 86 20.37 -9.34 2.19
C VAL A 86 21.55 -9.93 1.43
N ARG A 87 22.76 -9.52 1.81
CA ARG A 87 24.03 -10.02 1.25
C ARG A 87 24.75 -10.91 2.26
N VAL A 88 25.50 -11.87 1.73
CA VAL A 88 26.38 -12.73 2.52
C VAL A 88 27.80 -12.28 2.24
N LYS A 89 28.52 -11.82 3.26
CA LYS A 89 29.96 -11.58 3.18
C LYS A 89 30.70 -12.79 3.73
N LYS A 90 31.71 -13.26 3.00
CA LYS A 90 32.69 -14.21 3.51
C LYS A 90 33.70 -13.46 4.36
N ILE A 91 33.91 -13.90 5.59
CA ILE A 91 34.95 -13.33 6.45
C ILE A 91 36.26 -14.00 6.01
N LYS A 92 37.17 -13.24 5.38
CA LYS A 92 38.52 -13.76 5.11
C LYS A 92 39.20 -13.96 6.46
N SER A 93 39.41 -15.23 6.84
CA SER A 93 40.29 -15.59 7.95
C SER A 93 41.63 -14.88 7.76
N LYS A 94 41.95 -13.93 8.64
CA LYS A 94 43.32 -13.42 8.80
C LYS A 94 44.11 -14.49 9.54
N GLY A 95 44.56 -15.50 8.81
CA GLY A 95 45.37 -16.59 9.34
C GLY A 95 46.38 -17.08 8.30
N SER A 96 47.64 -16.70 8.51
CA SER A 96 48.89 -17.16 7.85
C SER A 96 49.29 -16.58 6.49
N SER A 97 50.08 -15.49 6.52
CA SER A 97 51.39 -15.39 5.81
C SER A 97 52.12 -14.09 6.19
N LYS A 98 52.71 -14.09 7.39
CA LYS A 98 54.05 -13.51 7.59
C LYS A 98 54.98 -14.70 7.83
N SER A 99 55.40 -15.34 6.76
CA SER A 99 56.64 -16.12 6.74
C SER A 99 57.66 -15.28 5.99
N SER A 100 58.64 -14.80 6.75
CA SER A 100 59.89 -14.28 6.22
C SER A 100 60.50 -15.30 5.27
N SER A 101 60.74 -14.86 4.04
CA SER A 101 61.76 -15.32 3.10
C SER A 101 62.66 -16.49 3.55
N THR A 102 62.48 -17.67 2.93
CA THR A 102 63.63 -18.45 2.44
C THR A 102 63.21 -19.22 1.20
N ARG A 103 64.02 -19.09 0.14
CA ARG A 103 63.86 -19.70 -1.18
C ARG A 103 63.79 -21.23 -1.10
N SER A 104 62.85 -21.83 -1.82
CA SER A 104 63.13 -22.96 -2.73
C SER A 104 61.90 -23.33 -3.56
N SER A 105 62.19 -23.59 -4.83
CA SER A 105 61.34 -23.98 -5.94
C SER A 105 60.65 -25.34 -5.75
N SER A 106 59.38 -25.45 -6.13
CA SER A 106 58.88 -26.43 -7.13
C SER A 106 57.35 -26.58 -7.10
N THR A 107 56.74 -26.38 -8.27
CA THR A 107 55.65 -27.21 -8.85
C THR A 107 54.28 -27.27 -8.15
N SER A 108 53.36 -26.45 -8.67
CA SER A 108 51.92 -26.69 -8.89
C SER A 108 51.13 -27.62 -7.93
N THR A 109 50.24 -27.01 -7.16
CA THR A 109 48.80 -27.36 -7.19
C THR A 109 48.02 -26.14 -6.71
N ALA A 110 47.32 -25.48 -7.63
CA ALA A 110 46.35 -24.45 -7.29
C ALA A 110 45.24 -25.10 -6.45
N ALA A 111 45.29 -24.91 -5.13
CA ALA A 111 44.20 -25.26 -4.25
C ALA A 111 42.99 -24.44 -4.69
N ALA A 112 42.09 -25.09 -5.43
CA ALA A 112 40.79 -24.55 -5.78
C ALA A 112 40.17 -24.02 -4.49
N ALA A 113 39.96 -22.71 -4.41
CA ALA A 113 39.22 -22.11 -3.32
C ALA A 113 37.86 -22.83 -3.29
N VAL A 114 37.66 -23.71 -2.31
CA VAL A 114 36.41 -24.43 -2.12
C VAL A 114 35.34 -23.35 -1.99
N ILE A 115 34.58 -23.15 -3.06
CA ILE A 115 33.41 -22.28 -3.06
C ILE A 115 32.38 -23.05 -2.25
N ILE A 116 32.48 -22.99 -0.92
CA ILE A 116 31.41 -23.48 -0.05
C ILE A 116 30.19 -22.65 -0.45
N PRO A 117 29.15 -23.28 -1.05
CA PRO A 117 27.94 -22.57 -1.42
C PRO A 117 27.35 -21.97 -0.14
N PRO A 118 26.73 -20.78 -0.20
CA PRO A 118 26.03 -20.26 0.96
C PRO A 118 25.06 -21.35 1.44
N PRO A 119 25.03 -21.64 2.75
CA PRO A 119 24.14 -22.67 3.29
C PRO A 119 22.73 -22.46 2.74
N VAL A 120 22.04 -23.56 2.39
CA VAL A 120 20.66 -23.53 1.87
C VAL A 120 19.75 -22.65 2.74
N ASP A 121 20.00 -22.66 4.05
CA ASP A 121 19.35 -21.84 5.08
C ASP A 121 19.41 -20.33 4.82
N VAL A 122 20.48 -19.83 4.18
CA VAL A 122 20.62 -18.40 3.86
C VAL A 122 19.74 -17.99 2.68
N GLN A 123 19.56 -18.87 1.69
CA GLN A 123 18.63 -18.59 0.59
C GLN A 123 17.18 -18.63 1.07
N ILE A 124 16.86 -19.56 1.97
CA ILE A 124 15.55 -19.64 2.63
C ILE A 124 15.30 -18.38 3.44
N LEU A 125 16.25 -17.97 4.29
CA LEU A 125 16.15 -16.75 5.08
C LEU A 125 15.93 -15.51 4.19
N LYS A 126 16.64 -15.40 3.06
CA LYS A 126 16.43 -14.30 2.11
C LYS A 126 15.01 -14.27 1.56
N ARG A 127 14.45 -15.43 1.20
CA ARG A 127 13.08 -15.52 0.68
C ARG A 127 12.06 -15.19 1.77
N GLN A 128 12.24 -15.72 2.99
CA GLN A 128 11.38 -15.44 4.13
C GLN A 128 11.38 -13.97 4.51
N LEU A 129 12.56 -13.33 4.59
CA LEU A 129 12.66 -11.90 4.88
C LEU A 129 11.99 -11.05 3.81
N LYS A 130 12.13 -11.41 2.52
CA LYS A 130 11.41 -10.72 1.44
C LYS A 130 9.89 -10.90 1.55
N GLY A 131 9.42 -12.10 1.89
CA GLY A 131 8.00 -12.36 2.12
C GLY A 131 7.46 -11.54 3.29
N ALA A 132 8.19 -11.52 4.41
CA ALA A 132 7.84 -10.76 5.61
C ALA A 132 7.79 -9.25 5.35
N VAL A 133 8.74 -8.69 4.59
CA VAL A 133 8.70 -7.28 4.17
C VAL A 133 7.44 -6.97 3.36
N GLY A 134 7.12 -7.82 2.37
CA GLY A 134 5.94 -7.63 1.54
C GLY A 134 4.65 -7.63 2.37
N SER A 135 4.47 -8.69 3.16
CA SER A 135 3.29 -8.86 4.02
C SER A 135 3.15 -7.74 5.05
N PHE A 136 4.24 -7.29 5.67
CA PHE A 136 4.20 -6.17 6.62
C PHE A 136 3.75 -4.85 5.97
N VAL A 137 4.23 -4.56 4.76
CA VAL A 137 3.84 -3.35 4.03
C VAL A 137 2.38 -3.45 3.58
N GLU A 138 1.97 -4.60 3.05
CA GLU A 138 0.59 -4.86 2.62
C GLU A 138 -0.41 -4.79 3.79
N ASP A 139 0.00 -5.18 5.00
CA ASP A 139 -0.82 -5.07 6.21
C ASP A 139 -0.93 -3.62 6.74
N LYS A 140 0.19 -2.89 6.77
CA LYS A 140 0.23 -1.55 7.40
C LYS A 140 -0.24 -0.43 6.49
N LEU A 141 -0.10 -0.58 5.18
CA LEU A 141 -0.38 0.52 4.26
C LEU A 141 -1.87 0.89 4.15
N PRO A 142 -2.82 -0.06 4.09
CA PRO A 142 -4.25 0.28 4.08
C PRO A 142 -4.63 1.18 5.27
N ALA A 143 -4.20 0.83 6.48
CA ALA A 143 -4.46 1.65 7.66
C ALA A 143 -3.84 3.06 7.59
N ILE A 144 -2.66 3.22 6.98
CA ILE A 144 -2.04 4.53 6.76
C ILE A 144 -2.90 5.37 5.79
N LEU A 145 -3.35 4.75 4.71
CA LEU A 145 -4.14 5.38 3.67
C LEU A 145 -5.52 5.81 4.20
N THR A 146 -6.24 4.90 4.88
CA THR A 146 -7.53 5.19 5.51
C THR A 146 -7.43 6.29 6.56
N ASN A 147 -6.36 6.31 7.37
CA ASN A 147 -6.17 7.38 8.37
C ASN A 147 -5.93 8.76 7.76
N ARG A 148 -5.45 8.84 6.52
CA ARG A 148 -5.21 10.11 5.81
C ARG A 148 -6.46 10.56 5.05
N TYR A 149 -7.32 9.64 4.65
CA TYR A 149 -8.55 9.93 3.95
C TYR A 149 -9.69 10.21 4.94
N ASN A 150 -10.16 11.45 5.00
CA ASN A 150 -11.21 11.84 5.94
C ASN A 150 -12.61 11.66 5.32
N THR A 151 -13.32 10.62 5.72
CA THR A 151 -14.70 10.32 5.28
C THR A 151 -15.68 11.43 5.64
N THR A 152 -15.48 12.12 6.76
CA THR A 152 -16.30 13.28 7.14
C THR A 152 -16.07 14.45 6.19
N SER A 153 -14.84 14.67 5.72
CA SER A 153 -14.56 15.70 4.71
C SER A 153 -15.22 15.37 3.38
N LEU A 154 -15.17 14.09 2.95
CA LEU A 154 -15.88 13.64 1.76
C LEU A 154 -17.39 13.85 1.91
N GLN A 155 -17.99 13.43 3.01
CA GLN A 155 -19.42 13.58 3.23
C GLN A 155 -19.84 15.06 3.23
N ASN A 156 -19.11 15.93 3.94
CA ASN A 156 -19.40 17.37 3.94
C ASN A 156 -19.28 17.97 2.53
N GLN A 157 -18.28 17.56 1.75
CA GLN A 157 -18.14 18.01 0.37
C GLN A 157 -19.30 17.53 -0.51
N LEU A 158 -19.72 16.27 -0.35
CA LEU A 158 -20.88 15.73 -1.05
C LEU A 158 -22.15 16.50 -0.69
N ASP A 159 -22.33 16.84 0.60
CA ASP A 159 -23.45 17.66 1.07
C ASP A 159 -23.42 19.06 0.44
N ASP A 160 -22.25 19.70 0.36
CA ASP A 160 -22.07 21.03 -0.23
C ASP A 160 -22.36 21.02 -1.74
N LEU A 161 -21.84 20.02 -2.47
CA LEU A 161 -22.11 19.83 -3.90
C LEU A 161 -23.60 19.57 -4.14
N LEU A 162 -24.21 18.71 -3.33
CA LEU A 162 -25.62 18.39 -3.45
C LEU A 162 -26.49 19.63 -3.19
N TYR A 163 -26.12 20.45 -2.21
CA TYR A 163 -26.81 21.71 -1.92
C TYR A 163 -26.64 22.75 -3.03
N GLN A 164 -25.46 22.81 -3.65
CA GLN A 164 -25.16 23.72 -4.76
C GLN A 164 -26.04 23.44 -5.98
N TYR A 165 -26.23 22.17 -6.34
CA TYR A 165 -27.04 21.76 -7.48
C TYR A 165 -28.54 21.66 -7.14
N CYS A 166 -28.85 21.18 -5.94
CA CYS A 166 -30.21 20.98 -5.46
C CYS A 166 -30.39 21.65 -4.09
N PRO A 167 -30.77 22.94 -4.05
CA PRO A 167 -31.03 23.64 -2.79
C PRO A 167 -32.21 22.97 -2.07
N GLY A 168 -31.89 22.15 -1.07
CA GLY A 168 -32.87 21.35 -0.35
C GLY A 168 -33.93 22.19 0.35
N THR A 169 -35.13 21.63 0.48
CA THR A 169 -36.16 22.20 1.35
C THR A 169 -35.95 21.71 2.78
N ASN A 170 -35.89 22.64 3.73
CA ASN A 170 -35.78 22.30 5.16
C ASN A 170 -37.18 22.03 5.73
N LYS A 171 -37.62 20.76 5.72
CA LYS A 171 -38.83 20.34 6.41
C LYS A 171 -38.42 19.59 7.69
N ASN A 172 -38.84 20.08 8.86
CA ASN A 172 -38.64 19.40 10.15
C ASN A 172 -37.18 19.00 10.45
N GLN A 173 -36.21 19.89 10.23
CA GLN A 173 -34.77 19.66 10.44
C GLN A 173 -34.14 18.56 9.57
N ARG A 174 -34.89 17.98 8.62
CA ARG A 174 -34.34 17.10 7.59
C ARG A 174 -34.20 17.88 6.29
N ARG A 175 -33.01 17.82 5.70
CA ARG A 175 -32.76 18.39 4.38
C ARG A 175 -33.19 17.37 3.34
N THR A 176 -34.20 17.73 2.57
CA THR A 176 -34.72 16.87 1.51
C THR A 176 -34.62 17.56 0.16
N VAL A 177 -34.24 16.82 -0.87
CA VAL A 177 -34.16 17.27 -2.27
C VAL A 177 -35.13 16.47 -3.12
N SER A 178 -35.73 17.11 -4.13
CA SER A 178 -36.60 16.39 -5.06
C SER A 178 -35.77 15.47 -5.95
N HIS A 179 -36.32 14.29 -6.22
CA HIS A 179 -35.75 13.33 -7.18
C HIS A 179 -35.47 13.98 -8.54
N GLU A 180 -36.41 14.78 -9.06
CA GLU A 180 -36.30 15.46 -10.36
C GLU A 180 -35.04 16.35 -10.42
N CYS A 181 -34.76 17.10 -9.36
CA CYS A 181 -33.56 17.94 -9.30
C CYS A 181 -32.26 17.12 -9.38
N LEU A 182 -32.22 15.99 -8.66
CA LEU A 182 -31.03 15.12 -8.68
C LEU A 182 -30.82 14.50 -10.05
N SER A 183 -31.90 14.09 -10.71
CA SER A 183 -31.85 13.53 -12.07
C SER A 183 -31.34 14.57 -13.07
N ASP A 184 -31.85 15.80 -12.99
CA ASP A 184 -31.48 16.88 -13.92
C ASP A 184 -30.02 17.33 -13.77
N ASN A 185 -29.45 17.23 -12.57
CA ASN A 185 -28.07 17.65 -12.27
C ASN A 185 -27.08 16.48 -12.12
N ARG A 186 -27.50 15.25 -12.44
CA ARG A 186 -26.75 14.00 -12.23
C ARG A 186 -25.34 14.04 -12.83
N GLU A 187 -25.21 14.47 -14.08
CA GLU A 187 -23.92 14.51 -14.79
C GLU A 187 -22.95 15.51 -14.17
N LEU A 188 -23.43 16.72 -13.85
CA LEU A 188 -22.63 17.77 -13.23
C LEU A 188 -22.18 17.36 -11.82
N PHE A 189 -23.11 16.79 -11.04
CA PHE A 189 -22.81 16.30 -9.70
C PHE A 189 -21.74 15.21 -9.73
N LEU A 190 -21.85 14.23 -10.63
CA LEU A 190 -20.84 13.17 -10.79
C LEU A 190 -19.48 13.71 -11.24
N GLN A 191 -19.47 14.63 -12.20
CA GLN A 191 -18.23 15.23 -12.68
C GLN A 191 -17.48 15.95 -11.55
N ASP A 192 -18.19 16.67 -10.68
CA ASP A 192 -17.59 17.35 -9.54
C ASP A 192 -17.14 16.38 -8.44
N ILE A 193 -17.89 15.30 -8.19
CA ILE A 193 -17.45 14.22 -7.29
C ILE A 193 -16.13 13.63 -7.78
N TYR A 194 -16.03 13.30 -9.07
CA TYR A 194 -14.81 12.74 -9.63
C TYR A 194 -13.65 13.72 -9.56
N SER A 195 -13.89 15.00 -9.85
CA SER A 195 -12.88 16.05 -9.78
C SER A 195 -12.36 16.22 -8.35
N TYR A 196 -13.26 16.32 -7.37
CA TYR A 196 -12.91 16.40 -5.95
C TYR A 196 -12.16 15.16 -5.47
N THR A 197 -12.68 13.98 -5.76
CA THR A 197 -12.10 12.70 -5.33
C THR A 197 -10.71 12.53 -5.91
N THR A 198 -10.52 12.84 -7.20
CA THR A 198 -9.22 12.81 -7.87
C THR A 198 -8.22 13.73 -7.19
N TYR A 199 -8.61 14.98 -6.92
CA TYR A 199 -7.76 15.96 -6.27
C TYR A 199 -7.36 15.53 -4.85
N GLU A 200 -8.31 15.11 -4.03
CA GLU A 200 -8.05 14.69 -2.65
C GLU A 200 -7.20 13.41 -2.57
N LEU A 201 -7.44 12.45 -3.47
CA LEU A 201 -6.63 11.24 -3.55
C LEU A 201 -5.19 11.57 -3.96
N GLN A 202 -5.01 12.40 -4.99
CA GLN A 202 -3.68 12.82 -5.41
C GLN A 202 -2.94 13.51 -4.25
N SER A 203 -3.57 14.47 -3.58
CA SER A 203 -3.04 15.14 -2.39
C SER A 203 -2.67 14.16 -1.27
N THR A 204 -3.53 13.17 -1.01
CA THR A 204 -3.32 12.14 0.01
C THR A 204 -2.14 11.25 -0.33
N LEU A 205 -2.06 10.73 -1.55
CA LEU A 205 -0.96 9.88 -2.00
C LEU A 205 0.38 10.60 -1.96
N LEU A 206 0.41 11.88 -2.32
CA LEU A 206 1.60 12.72 -2.20
C LEU A 206 2.09 12.80 -0.75
N LYS A 207 1.19 13.05 0.21
CA LYS A 207 1.52 13.11 1.64
C LYS A 207 1.99 11.74 2.16
N VAL A 208 1.33 10.65 1.77
CA VAL A 208 1.73 9.29 2.15
C VAL A 208 3.14 8.99 1.64
N ASN A 209 3.43 9.37 0.40
CA ASN A 209 4.73 9.17 -0.21
C ASN A 209 5.84 10.01 0.44
N GLU A 210 5.54 11.25 0.81
CA GLU A 210 6.51 12.16 1.44
C GLU A 210 6.78 11.83 2.91
N PHE A 211 5.75 11.49 3.69
CA PHE A 211 5.86 11.42 5.14
C PHE A 211 5.78 10.00 5.71
N ASP A 212 4.89 9.16 5.17
CA ASP A 212 4.53 7.88 5.79
C ASP A 212 5.38 6.72 5.26
N LEU A 213 5.59 6.65 3.94
CA LEU A 213 6.38 5.58 3.32
C LEU A 213 7.87 5.59 3.73
N PRO A 214 8.56 6.73 3.81
CA PRO A 214 9.94 6.74 4.30
C PRO A 214 10.05 6.23 5.73
N ARG A 215 9.08 6.57 6.59
CA ARG A 215 9.03 6.10 7.98
C ARG A 215 8.74 4.61 8.05
N LEU A 216 7.80 4.12 7.23
CA LEU A 216 7.49 2.70 7.12
C LEU A 216 8.73 1.92 6.67
N PHE A 217 9.44 2.43 5.66
CA PHE A 217 10.67 1.83 5.16
C PHE A 217 11.76 1.73 6.22
N GLU A 218 12.01 2.80 6.98
CA GLU A 218 13.02 2.77 8.04
C GLU A 218 12.64 1.81 9.18
N LYS A 219 11.36 1.70 9.53
CA LYS A 219 10.88 0.69 10.49
C LYS A 219 11.15 -0.73 9.98
N THR A 220 10.78 -1.01 8.74
CA THR A 220 11.05 -2.31 8.10
C THR A 220 12.55 -2.61 8.06
N ARG A 221 13.37 -1.63 7.66
CA ARG A 221 14.83 -1.75 7.64
C ARG A 221 15.40 -2.08 9.01
N ALA A 222 14.94 -1.39 10.06
CA ALA A 222 15.38 -1.63 11.43
C ALA A 222 15.02 -3.05 11.90
N GLN A 223 13.79 -3.51 11.63
CA GLN A 223 13.35 -4.88 11.95
C GLN A 223 14.21 -5.93 11.25
N ILE A 224 14.44 -5.78 9.94
CA ILE A 224 15.30 -6.71 9.20
C ILE A 224 16.73 -6.69 9.74
N SER A 225 17.28 -5.50 10.04
CA SER A 225 18.60 -5.37 10.64
C SER A 225 18.70 -6.11 11.97
N GLY A 226 17.69 -6.00 12.84
CA GLY A 226 17.63 -6.72 14.11
C GLY A 226 17.64 -8.24 13.92
N ILE A 227 16.87 -8.75 12.95
CA ILE A 227 16.87 -10.18 12.61
C ILE A 227 18.26 -10.62 12.12
N LEU A 228 18.89 -9.86 11.21
CA LEU A 228 20.23 -10.21 10.71
C LEU A 228 21.28 -10.22 11.83
N VAL A 229 21.22 -9.28 12.78
CA VAL A 229 22.10 -9.25 13.96
C VAL A 229 21.92 -10.52 14.79
N HIS A 230 20.66 -10.91 15.06
CA HIS A 230 20.36 -12.13 15.81
C HIS A 230 20.95 -13.38 15.14
N PHE A 231 20.73 -13.56 13.83
CA PHE A 231 21.28 -14.69 13.08
C PHE A 231 22.81 -14.71 13.05
N ASN A 232 23.45 -13.55 12.87
CA ASN A 232 24.90 -13.43 12.87
C ASN A 232 25.53 -13.76 14.24
N GLN A 233 24.81 -13.54 15.33
CA GLN A 233 25.31 -13.77 16.69
C GLN A 233 25.07 -15.21 17.16
N HIS A 234 23.92 -15.80 16.83
CA HIS A 234 23.43 -17.04 17.46
C HIS A 234 23.30 -18.24 16.52
N THR A 235 23.30 -18.04 15.19
CA THR A 235 22.99 -19.12 14.23
C THR A 235 24.12 -19.37 13.24
N LEU A 236 24.78 -18.31 12.77
CA LEU A 236 25.86 -18.42 11.78
C LEU A 236 27.22 -18.61 12.43
N ASP A 237 28.08 -19.36 11.75
CA ASP A 237 29.49 -19.47 12.14
C ASP A 237 30.20 -18.13 11.95
N LYS A 238 30.63 -17.56 13.08
CA LYS A 238 31.31 -16.26 13.20
C LYS A 238 32.57 -16.15 12.34
N ASN A 239 33.15 -17.28 11.92
CA ASN A 239 34.42 -17.31 11.19
C ASN A 239 34.26 -17.36 9.66
N HIS A 240 33.07 -17.67 9.15
CA HIS A 240 32.91 -17.99 7.73
C HIS A 240 31.93 -17.06 7.01
N HIS A 241 30.80 -16.70 7.63
CA HIS A 241 29.72 -15.97 6.95
C HIS A 241 29.11 -14.90 7.85
N ARG A 242 28.87 -13.72 7.27
CA ARG A 242 28.10 -12.64 7.89
C ARG A 242 27.02 -12.14 6.94
N LEU A 243 25.80 -12.02 7.46
CA LEU A 243 24.69 -11.39 6.75
C LEU A 243 24.73 -9.88 6.95
N GLU A 244 24.50 -9.14 5.88
CA GLU A 244 24.39 -7.69 5.93
C GLU A 244 23.21 -7.22 5.11
N LEU A 245 22.59 -6.15 5.61
CA LEU A 245 21.55 -5.44 4.89
C LEU A 245 22.20 -4.50 3.86
N LYS A 246 21.80 -4.62 2.61
CA LYS A 246 22.11 -3.68 1.54
C LYS A 246 20.82 -3.04 1.05
N ILE A 247 20.83 -1.71 0.98
CA ILE A 247 19.74 -0.93 0.40
C ILE A 247 20.11 -0.63 -1.05
N LYS A 248 19.20 -0.92 -1.98
CA LYS A 248 19.34 -0.54 -3.39
C LYS A 248 18.93 0.93 -3.54
N ALA A 249 19.85 1.78 -4.02
CA ALA A 249 19.54 3.16 -4.36
C ALA A 249 18.38 3.21 -5.38
N SER A 250 17.57 4.28 -5.34
CA SER A 250 16.59 4.54 -6.40
C SER A 250 17.31 4.65 -7.73
N LYS A 251 16.80 3.98 -8.76
CA LYS A 251 17.11 4.37 -10.13
C LYS A 251 16.26 5.61 -10.40
N GLU A 252 16.86 6.70 -10.85
CA GLU A 252 16.10 7.84 -11.37
C GLU A 252 15.21 7.32 -12.51
N SER A 253 13.89 7.50 -12.37
CA SER A 253 12.95 7.19 -13.42
C SER A 253 12.94 8.36 -14.39
N THR A 254 13.64 8.21 -15.52
CA THR A 254 13.55 9.14 -16.65
C THR A 254 12.36 8.73 -17.51
N THR A 255 11.13 8.89 -17.01
CA THR A 255 9.93 8.77 -17.83
C THR A 255 9.42 10.18 -18.12
N VAL A 256 9.62 10.62 -19.38
CA VAL A 256 8.93 11.80 -19.92
C VAL A 256 7.48 11.39 -20.08
N ILE A 257 6.60 11.96 -19.25
CA ILE A 257 5.16 11.73 -19.35
C ILE A 257 4.64 12.65 -20.46
N ASP A 258 4.02 12.05 -21.48
CA ASP A 258 3.41 12.73 -22.61
C ASP A 258 2.16 13.52 -22.14
N ASP A 259 1.99 14.70 -22.69
CA ASP A 259 1.42 15.90 -22.04
C ASP A 259 -0.13 15.97 -21.94
N THR A 260 -0.84 14.84 -21.78
CA THR A 260 -2.31 14.84 -22.02
C THR A 260 -3.25 14.28 -20.94
N SER A 261 -2.82 13.96 -19.72
CA SER A 261 -3.81 13.81 -18.63
C SER A 261 -3.18 13.86 -17.25
N ILE A 262 -3.58 14.88 -16.47
CA ILE A 262 -3.27 15.12 -15.04
C ILE A 262 -1.81 15.60 -14.82
N SER A 263 -1.59 16.91 -14.96
CA SER A 263 -0.34 17.55 -14.57
C SER A 263 -0.15 17.47 -13.06
N LEU A 264 0.75 16.59 -12.60
CA LEU A 264 1.22 16.60 -11.21
C LEU A 264 1.91 17.94 -10.90
N PRO A 265 1.79 18.48 -9.66
CA PRO A 265 2.44 19.74 -9.31
C PRO A 265 3.94 19.74 -9.62
N PRO A 266 4.53 20.83 -10.12
CA PRO A 266 5.95 20.89 -10.53
C PRO A 266 6.95 20.46 -9.44
N ASN A 267 6.59 20.63 -8.16
CA ASN A 267 7.43 20.26 -7.02
C ASN A 267 7.56 18.74 -6.79
N TYR A 268 6.72 17.93 -7.44
CA TYR A 268 6.77 16.47 -7.30
C TYR A 268 8.06 15.86 -7.86
N TYR A 269 8.59 16.43 -8.95
CA TYR A 269 9.79 15.93 -9.61
C TYR A 269 11.11 16.41 -8.97
N ASN A 270 11.05 17.33 -8.01
CA ASN A 270 12.24 18.09 -7.58
C ASN A 270 12.80 17.65 -6.21
N ASN A 271 12.15 16.69 -5.53
CA ASN A 271 12.57 16.22 -4.20
C ASN A 271 13.56 15.04 -4.29
N ASN A 272 14.78 15.33 -4.77
CA ASN A 272 15.89 14.37 -4.90
C ASN A 272 16.43 13.80 -3.57
N LYS A 273 15.83 14.15 -2.42
CA LYS A 273 16.33 13.72 -1.10
C LYS A 273 15.80 12.35 -0.68
N PHE A 274 14.67 11.90 -1.22
CA PHE A 274 14.02 10.64 -0.82
C PHE A 274 13.64 9.81 -2.04
N ARG A 275 13.73 8.48 -1.91
CA ARG A 275 13.23 7.56 -2.93
C ARG A 275 11.73 7.80 -3.09
N ASN A 276 11.30 8.08 -4.32
CA ASN A 276 9.90 8.16 -4.67
C ASN A 276 9.32 6.74 -4.71
N TRP A 277 8.38 6.41 -3.80
CA TRP A 277 7.84 5.06 -3.62
C TRP A 277 6.51 4.86 -4.36
N ILE A 278 5.77 5.95 -4.57
CA ILE A 278 4.59 6.00 -5.42
C ILE A 278 5.02 6.73 -6.68
N THR A 279 4.95 6.11 -7.86
CA THR A 279 5.28 6.79 -9.11
C THR A 279 4.05 7.48 -9.71
N PRO A 280 4.21 8.43 -10.65
CA PRO A 280 3.09 9.03 -11.38
C PRO A 280 2.12 8.00 -11.98
N GLU A 281 2.65 6.93 -12.55
CA GLU A 281 1.85 5.87 -13.17
C GLU A 281 1.04 5.10 -12.13
N MET A 282 1.56 4.94 -10.90
CA MET A 282 0.83 4.34 -9.79
C MET A 282 -0.29 5.26 -9.29
N ILE A 283 -0.08 6.58 -9.30
CA ILE A 283 -1.12 7.57 -8.94
C ILE A 283 -2.24 7.52 -9.99
N LEU A 284 -1.87 7.53 -11.27
CA LEU A 284 -2.84 7.49 -12.36
C LEU A 284 -3.68 6.21 -12.30
N ASP A 285 -3.02 5.05 -12.20
CA ASP A 285 -3.68 3.74 -12.09
C ASP A 285 -4.60 3.65 -10.85
N PHE A 286 -4.18 4.24 -9.73
CA PHE A 286 -5.02 4.33 -8.53
C PHE A 286 -6.28 5.14 -8.79
N ILE A 287 -6.14 6.35 -9.36
CA ILE A 287 -7.26 7.24 -9.67
C ILE A 287 -8.19 6.57 -10.69
N THR A 288 -7.64 5.94 -11.73
CA THR A 288 -8.43 5.20 -12.72
C THR A 288 -9.20 4.06 -12.06
N THR A 289 -8.58 3.28 -11.17
CA THR A 289 -9.26 2.18 -10.46
C THR A 289 -10.44 2.69 -9.62
N VAL A 290 -10.29 3.85 -9.00
CA VAL A 290 -11.35 4.48 -8.19
C VAL A 290 -12.48 5.05 -9.05
N THR A 291 -12.14 5.63 -10.20
CA THR A 291 -13.11 6.36 -11.04
C THR A 291 -13.76 5.49 -12.10
N HIS A 292 -13.13 4.38 -12.46
CA HIS A 292 -13.52 3.46 -13.52
C HIS A 292 -13.58 2.02 -13.00
N SER A 293 -14.05 1.79 -11.76
CA SER A 293 -14.29 0.42 -11.27
C SER A 293 -15.01 -0.35 -12.36
N ASP A 294 -14.32 -1.35 -12.89
CA ASP A 294 -14.46 -1.87 -14.23
C ASP A 294 -15.93 -1.95 -14.70
N ASN A 295 -16.21 -1.56 -15.95
CA ASN A 295 -17.53 -1.64 -16.61
C ASN A 295 -18.21 -3.04 -16.58
N GLU A 296 -17.61 -4.01 -15.88
CA GLU A 296 -18.06 -5.39 -15.67
C GLU A 296 -18.75 -5.60 -14.30
N GLU A 297 -18.69 -4.66 -13.36
CA GLU A 297 -19.38 -4.75 -12.07
C GLU A 297 -20.55 -3.74 -12.02
N GLU A 298 -21.74 -4.20 -11.57
CA GLU A 298 -22.94 -3.38 -11.30
C GLU A 298 -22.72 -2.35 -10.16
N ASN A 299 -21.49 -1.93 -9.86
CA ASN A 299 -21.11 -1.16 -8.68
C ASN A 299 -20.48 0.19 -9.03
N THR A 300 -20.84 0.77 -10.18
CA THR A 300 -20.37 2.12 -10.51
C THR A 300 -21.05 3.16 -9.61
N VAL A 301 -20.37 4.28 -9.35
CA VAL A 301 -20.98 5.44 -8.66
C VAL A 301 -22.25 5.87 -9.36
N GLN A 302 -22.27 5.75 -10.69
CA GLN A 302 -23.42 6.04 -11.50
C GLN A 302 -24.60 5.10 -11.19
N HIS A 303 -24.35 3.80 -11.12
CA HIS A 303 -25.36 2.81 -10.78
C HIS A 303 -25.90 3.00 -9.36
N PHE A 304 -25.03 3.35 -8.40
CA PHE A 304 -25.45 3.69 -7.04
C PHE A 304 -26.43 4.88 -7.02
N ILE A 305 -26.16 5.93 -7.80
CA ILE A 305 -27.07 7.07 -7.93
C ILE A 305 -28.40 6.63 -8.52
N ASP A 306 -28.38 5.79 -9.55
CA ASP A 306 -29.59 5.32 -10.23
C ASP A 306 -30.46 4.43 -9.33
N LEU A 307 -29.85 3.65 -8.42
CA LEU A 307 -30.57 2.87 -7.42
C LEU A 307 -31.09 3.70 -6.24
N SER A 308 -30.50 4.87 -6.01
CA SER A 308 -30.87 5.78 -4.92
C SER A 308 -32.00 6.73 -5.32
N MET A 309 -32.37 6.72 -6.60
CA MET A 309 -33.42 7.48 -7.27
C MET A 309 -34.69 6.62 -7.40
#